data_AF-A0A2P6MQT9-F1
#
_entry.id   AF-A0A2P6MQT9-F1
#
_cell.length_a   1.000
_cell.length_b   1.000
_cell.length_c   1.000
_cell.angle_alpha   90.00
_cell.angle_beta   90.00
_cell.angle_gamma   90.00
#
_symmetry.space_group_name_H-M   'P 1'
#
loop_
_entity.id
_entity.type
_entity.pdbx_description
1 polymer ?
#
loop_
_entity_poly.entity_id
_entity_poly.type
_entity_poly.pdbx_seq_one_letter_code
_entity_poly.pdbx_strand_id
1 'polypeptide(L)'
;MSETPLSPTIIGEVGSTEDRKISESALLRMKRLTIEELQNKLLLRVSKSELLLKNILISDSQTDRDAIEKSLDLKLTRRPSHNELRDRNILKGGEGLSPNLHEAHFNLHKQRLEDNLSRSIGNRPTKTSLVEQHILEIEQEEEQTSEE
;
A
#
# COMPACT_ATOMS: atom_id res chain seq x y z
N MET A 1 -60.13 -8.85 -43.14
CA MET A 1 -59.58 -9.94 -42.31
C MET A 1 -58.09 -9.67 -42.19
N SER A 2 -57.66 -9.11 -41.06
CA SER A 2 -56.28 -8.68 -40.78
C SER A 2 -55.91 -9.15 -39.39
N GLU A 3 -54.74 -9.78 -39.28
CA GLU A 3 -54.22 -10.45 -38.11
C GLU A 3 -53.90 -9.50 -36.95
N THR A 4 -54.09 -9.98 -35.72
CA THR A 4 -53.17 -9.71 -34.61
C THR A 4 -52.99 -11.01 -33.82
N PRO A 5 -51.79 -11.60 -33.75
CA PRO A 5 -51.52 -12.69 -32.83
C PRO A 5 -51.40 -12.14 -31.41
N LEU A 6 -52.22 -12.66 -30.51
CA LEU A 6 -52.07 -12.45 -29.07
C LEU A 6 -50.70 -12.99 -28.65
N SER A 7 -49.82 -12.09 -28.23
CA SER A 7 -48.49 -12.40 -27.67
C SER A 7 -48.59 -13.36 -26.49
N PRO A 8 -47.64 -14.29 -26.32
CA PRO A 8 -47.67 -15.24 -25.22
C PRO A 8 -47.50 -14.48 -23.90
N THR A 9 -48.50 -14.59 -23.03
CA THR A 9 -48.36 -14.22 -21.61
C THR A 9 -47.17 -14.98 -21.07
N ILE A 10 -46.10 -14.27 -20.74
CA ILE A 10 -45.00 -14.82 -19.95
C ILE A 10 -45.61 -15.26 -18.63
N ILE A 11 -45.76 -16.58 -18.45
CA ILE A 11 -46.04 -17.21 -17.18
C ILE A 11 -44.76 -17.05 -16.35
N GLY A 12 -44.52 -15.85 -15.85
CA GLY A 12 -43.69 -15.69 -14.68
C GLY A 12 -44.53 -16.17 -13.51
N GLU A 13 -44.17 -17.31 -12.93
CA GLU A 13 -44.70 -17.76 -11.64
C GLU A 13 -44.62 -16.61 -10.64
N VAL A 14 -45.72 -15.88 -10.48
CA VAL A 14 -45.87 -14.89 -9.42
C VAL A 14 -46.11 -15.70 -8.16
N GLY A 15 -45.04 -16.14 -7.51
CA GLY A 15 -45.10 -16.68 -6.15
C GLY A 15 -45.94 -15.74 -5.29
N SER A 16 -46.79 -16.31 -4.43
CA SER A 16 -47.77 -15.58 -3.64
C SER A 16 -47.09 -14.42 -2.92
N THR A 17 -47.79 -13.30 -2.73
CA THR A 17 -47.26 -12.17 -1.96
C THR A 17 -46.81 -12.61 -0.56
N GLU A 18 -47.41 -13.67 -0.02
CA GLU A 18 -46.98 -14.29 1.24
C GLU A 18 -45.65 -15.05 1.10
N ASP A 19 -45.42 -15.78 0.00
CA ASP A 19 -44.16 -16.49 -0.27
C ASP A 19 -42.99 -15.50 -0.43
N ARG A 20 -43.24 -14.35 -1.06
CA ARG A 20 -42.27 -13.25 -1.14
C ARG A 20 -41.95 -12.66 0.23
N LYS A 21 -42.95 -12.41 1.09
CA LYS A 21 -42.72 -11.89 2.45
C LYS A 21 -41.99 -12.91 3.34
N ILE A 22 -42.31 -14.19 3.22
CA ILE A 22 -41.68 -15.27 3.98
C ILE A 22 -40.21 -15.43 3.56
N SER A 23 -39.92 -15.41 2.25
CA SER A 23 -38.54 -15.50 1.76
C SER A 23 -37.71 -14.25 2.08
N GLU A 24 -38.30 -13.05 1.98
CA GLU A 24 -37.63 -11.80 2.35
C GLU A 24 -37.32 -11.75 3.85
N SER A 25 -38.28 -12.11 4.70
CA SER A 25 -38.09 -12.15 6.16
C SER A 25 -37.07 -13.22 6.60
N ALA A 26 -37.07 -14.40 5.97
CA ALA A 26 -36.08 -15.44 6.23
C ALA A 26 -34.67 -15.01 5.78
N LEU A 27 -34.54 -14.40 4.60
CA LEU A 27 -33.26 -13.89 4.10
C LEU A 27 -32.73 -12.74 4.98
N LEU A 28 -33.60 -11.84 5.42
CA LEU A 28 -33.27 -10.78 6.37
C LEU A 28 -32.84 -11.34 7.72
N ARG A 29 -33.48 -12.40 8.22
CA ARG A 29 -33.10 -13.07 9.46
C ARG A 29 -31.74 -13.76 9.37
N MET A 30 -31.43 -14.39 8.24
CA MET A 30 -30.14 -15.03 7.99
C MET A 30 -28.99 -14.03 7.78
N LYS A 31 -29.29 -12.82 7.27
CA LYS A 31 -28.29 -11.76 7.02
C LYS A 31 -28.09 -10.80 8.20
N ARG A 32 -28.93 -10.87 9.23
CA ARG A 32 -28.81 -10.03 10.43
C ARG A 32 -27.91 -10.71 11.45
N LEU A 33 -27.03 -9.91 12.06
CA LEU A 33 -26.23 -10.37 13.19
C LEU A 33 -27.13 -10.71 14.37
N THR A 34 -26.69 -11.68 15.16
CA THR A 34 -27.26 -11.90 16.49
C THR A 34 -26.94 -10.72 17.40
N ILE A 35 -27.71 -10.57 18.48
CA ILE A 35 -27.52 -9.49 19.46
C ILE A 35 -26.12 -9.58 20.08
N GLU A 36 -25.64 -10.79 20.35
CA GLU A 36 -24.33 -11.07 20.93
C GLU A 36 -23.18 -10.73 19.97
N GLU A 37 -23.30 -11.12 18.69
CA GLU A 37 -22.33 -10.75 17.65
C GLU A 37 -22.23 -9.22 17.48
N LEU A 38 -23.36 -8.53 17.57
CA LEU A 38 -23.40 -7.07 17.51
C LEU A 38 -22.72 -6.44 18.73
N GLN A 39 -22.96 -6.96 19.93
CA GLN A 39 -22.32 -6.48 21.16
C GLN A 39 -20.80 -6.64 21.09
N ASN A 40 -20.31 -7.80 20.65
CA ASN A 40 -18.87 -8.05 20.48
C ASN A 40 -18.23 -7.08 19.48
N LYS A 41 -18.91 -6.77 18.36
CA LYS A 41 -18.43 -5.78 17.38
C LYS A 41 -18.47 -4.35 17.92
N LEU A 42 -19.45 -4.02 18.76
CA LEU A 42 -19.55 -2.71 19.40
C LEU A 42 -18.45 -2.49 20.44
N LEU A 43 -18.05 -3.53 21.17
CA LEU A 43 -16.94 -3.47 22.13
C LEU A 43 -15.59 -3.18 21.47
N LEU A 44 -15.37 -3.71 20.25
CA LEU A 44 -14.16 -3.47 19.46
C LEU A 44 -14.22 -2.19 18.62
N ARG A 45 -15.30 -1.41 18.73
CA ARG A 45 -15.48 -0.21 17.92
C ARG A 45 -14.56 0.90 18.40
N VAL A 46 -13.86 1.49 17.44
CA VAL A 46 -13.10 2.73 17.63
C VAL A 46 -14.04 3.83 18.15
N SER A 47 -13.60 4.58 19.16
CA SER A 47 -14.41 5.63 19.79
C SER A 47 -14.83 6.70 18.77
N LYS A 48 -16.01 7.33 18.97
CA LYS A 48 -16.50 8.39 18.06
C LYS A 48 -15.50 9.54 17.94
N SER A 49 -14.88 9.93 19.04
CA SER A 49 -13.82 10.96 19.08
C SER A 49 -12.58 10.56 18.30
N GLU A 50 -12.15 9.30 18.39
CA GLU A 50 -11.01 8.81 17.61
C GLU A 50 -11.32 8.72 16.11
N LEU A 51 -12.55 8.35 15.74
CA LEU A 51 -13.00 8.40 14.34
C LEU A 51 -13.06 9.83 13.79
N LEU A 52 -13.43 10.82 14.62
CA LEU A 52 -13.36 12.25 14.27
C LEU A 52 -11.90 12.70 14.11
N LEU A 53 -11.01 12.30 15.04
CA LEU A 53 -9.58 12.62 14.97
C LEU A 53 -8.89 12.01 13.74
N LYS A 54 -9.27 10.78 13.37
CA LYS A 54 -8.82 10.12 12.14
C LYS A 54 -9.52 10.62 10.88
N ASN A 55 -10.38 11.64 11.01
CA ASN A 55 -11.13 12.26 9.92
C ASN A 55 -11.99 11.27 9.11
N ILE A 56 -12.46 10.20 9.77
CA ILE A 56 -13.34 9.16 9.19
C ILE A 56 -14.80 9.57 9.37
N LEU A 57 -15.14 10.14 10.52
CA LEU A 57 -16.43 10.78 10.75
C LEU A 57 -16.26 12.29 10.58
N ILE A 58 -17.28 12.94 10.04
CA ILE A 58 -17.37 14.40 10.00
C ILE A 58 -18.32 14.79 11.13
N SER A 59 -17.88 15.69 12.01
CA SER A 59 -18.77 16.34 12.95
C SER A 59 -19.74 17.23 12.17
N ASP A 60 -21.00 17.26 12.58
CA ASP A 60 -22.02 18.09 11.92
C ASP A 60 -21.78 19.60 12.05
N SER A 61 -20.70 20.01 12.73
CA SER A 61 -20.32 21.40 12.85
C SER A 61 -19.63 21.87 11.56
N GLN A 62 -20.17 22.93 10.98
CA GLN A 62 -19.59 23.52 9.77
C GLN A 62 -18.17 24.03 10.01
N THR A 63 -17.86 24.44 11.25
CA THR A 63 -16.54 24.91 11.66
C THR A 63 -15.45 23.85 11.56
N ASP A 64 -15.78 22.58 11.83
CA ASP A 64 -14.81 21.49 11.70
C ASP A 64 -14.50 21.20 10.22
N ARG A 65 -15.50 21.30 9.34
CA ARG A 65 -15.28 21.20 7.90
C ARG A 65 -14.38 22.33 7.39
N ASP A 66 -14.67 23.57 7.79
CA ASP A 66 -13.89 24.73 7.37
C ASP A 66 -12.43 24.62 7.84
N ALA A 67 -12.21 24.11 9.06
CA ALA A 67 -10.87 23.86 9.59
C ALA A 67 -10.13 22.76 8.80
N ILE A 68 -10.81 21.67 8.43
CA ILE A 68 -10.25 20.60 7.60
C ILE A 68 -9.90 21.13 6.21
N GLU A 69 -10.80 21.86 5.57
CA GLU A 69 -10.62 22.45 4.24
C GLU A 69 -9.39 23.36 4.23
N LYS A 70 -9.29 24.30 5.17
CA LYS A 70 -8.14 25.17 5.32
C LYS A 70 -6.83 24.40 5.53
N SER A 71 -6.86 23.31 6.30
CA SER A 71 -5.69 22.47 6.54
C SER A 71 -5.26 21.69 5.27
N LEU A 72 -6.23 21.27 4.46
CA LEU A 72 -6.00 20.55 3.22
C LEU A 72 -5.41 21.48 2.17
N ASP A 73 -5.95 22.69 2.04
CA ASP A 73 -5.43 23.72 1.13
C ASP A 73 -3.96 24.05 1.43
N LEU A 74 -3.61 24.20 2.71
CA LEU A 74 -2.22 24.41 3.12
C LEU A 74 -1.30 23.24 2.75
N LYS A 75 -1.80 22.00 2.81
CA LYS A 75 -1.02 20.81 2.41
C LYS A 75 -0.88 20.68 0.90
N LEU A 76 -1.93 21.02 0.15
CA LEU A 76 -1.93 20.97 -1.32
C LEU A 76 -1.02 22.03 -1.92
N THR A 77 -1.01 23.24 -1.35
CA THR A 77 -0.10 24.33 -1.78
C THR A 77 1.37 24.00 -1.53
N ARG A 78 1.69 23.20 -0.51
CA ARG A 78 3.05 22.75 -0.17
C ARG A 78 3.36 21.34 -0.68
N ARG A 79 2.55 20.79 -1.58
CA ARG A 79 2.71 19.42 -2.08
C ARG A 79 4.02 19.31 -2.87
N PRO A 80 4.96 18.43 -2.46
CA PRO A 80 6.19 18.22 -3.22
C PRO A 80 5.92 17.64 -4.61
N SER A 81 6.81 17.95 -5.55
CA SER A 81 6.79 17.35 -6.89
C SER A 81 7.25 15.89 -6.86
N HIS A 82 6.90 15.14 -7.91
CA HIS A 82 7.35 13.76 -8.07
C HIS A 82 8.87 13.63 -8.03
N ASN A 83 9.58 14.53 -8.71
CA ASN A 83 11.04 14.53 -8.77
C ASN A 83 11.67 14.86 -7.42
N GLU A 84 11.13 15.83 -6.67
CA GLU A 84 11.61 16.13 -5.32
C GLU A 84 11.50 14.93 -4.38
N LEU A 85 10.43 14.14 -4.49
CA LEU A 85 10.27 12.92 -3.70
C LEU A 85 11.25 11.82 -4.11
N ARG A 86 11.63 11.75 -5.39
CA ARG A 86 12.66 10.83 -5.90
C ARG A 86 14.04 11.25 -5.40
N ASP A 87 14.38 12.53 -5.49
CA ASP A 87 15.66 13.07 -5.05
C ASP A 87 15.86 12.90 -3.54
N ARG A 88 14.77 13.07 -2.77
CA ARG A 88 14.73 12.77 -1.33
C ARG A 88 14.68 11.30 -1.00
N ASN A 89 14.79 10.42 -2.00
CA ASN A 89 14.82 8.98 -1.80
C ASN A 89 13.54 8.43 -1.12
N ILE A 90 12.40 9.12 -1.26
CA ILE A 90 11.09 8.69 -0.74
C ILE A 90 10.41 7.76 -1.74
N LEU A 91 10.35 8.17 -3.01
CA LEU A 91 9.87 7.30 -4.09
C LEU A 91 11.05 6.52 -4.67
N LYS A 92 11.07 5.20 -4.42
CA LYS A 92 12.15 4.29 -4.86
C LYS A 92 11.95 3.70 -6.27
N GLY A 93 10.91 4.13 -6.98
CA GLY A 93 10.47 3.53 -8.25
C GLY A 93 11.04 4.25 -9.46
N GLY A 94 11.25 3.52 -10.55
CA GLY A 94 11.51 4.12 -11.86
C GLY A 94 10.25 4.79 -12.41
N GLU A 95 10.44 5.78 -13.28
CA GLU A 95 9.33 6.45 -13.96
C GLU A 95 8.55 5.46 -14.83
N GLY A 96 7.21 5.50 -14.74
CA GLY A 96 6.32 4.59 -15.48
C GLY A 96 6.15 3.18 -14.88
N LEU A 97 6.74 2.89 -13.72
CA LEU A 97 6.49 1.62 -13.03
C LEU A 97 5.17 1.65 -12.26
N SER A 98 4.39 0.58 -12.32
CA SER A 98 3.14 0.45 -11.57
C SER A 98 3.41 0.38 -10.05
N PRO A 99 2.56 1.00 -9.19
CA PRO A 99 2.72 0.96 -7.74
C PRO A 99 2.79 -0.47 -7.18
N ASN A 100 2.01 -1.40 -7.74
CA ASN A 100 1.98 -2.79 -7.27
C ASN A 100 3.27 -3.56 -7.57
N LEU A 101 4.03 -3.14 -8.59
CA LEU A 101 5.29 -3.78 -8.98
C LEU A 101 6.51 -3.15 -8.30
N HIS A 102 6.33 -1.99 -7.65
CA HIS A 102 7.42 -1.21 -7.10
C HIS A 102 8.23 -2.01 -6.06
N GLU A 103 7.56 -2.69 -5.14
CA GLU A 103 8.21 -3.50 -4.11
C GLU A 103 8.99 -4.68 -4.72
N ALA A 104 8.36 -5.44 -5.61
CA ALA A 104 8.98 -6.59 -6.26
C ALA A 104 10.21 -6.16 -7.09
N HIS A 105 10.11 -5.06 -7.83
CA HIS A 105 11.23 -4.50 -8.59
C HIS A 105 12.39 -4.06 -7.69
N PHE A 106 12.09 -3.37 -6.58
CA PHE A 106 13.10 -2.93 -5.63
C PHE A 106 13.83 -4.11 -4.99
N ASN A 107 13.10 -5.14 -4.55
CA ASN A 107 13.68 -6.34 -3.95
C ASN A 107 14.56 -7.10 -4.95
N LEU A 108 14.12 -7.24 -6.19
CA LEU A 108 14.91 -7.84 -7.26
C LEU A 108 16.19 -7.05 -7.54
N HIS A 109 16.10 -5.72 -7.60
CA HIS A 109 17.26 -4.85 -7.80
C HIS A 109 18.28 -5.02 -6.68
N LYS A 110 17.82 -5.07 -5.42
CA LYS A 110 18.66 -5.30 -4.25
C LYS A 110 19.37 -6.65 -4.31
N GLN A 111 18.64 -7.73 -4.60
CA GLN A 111 19.21 -9.08 -4.72
C GLN A 111 20.27 -9.16 -5.82
N ARG A 112 19.99 -8.59 -7.00
CA ARG A 112 20.97 -8.52 -8.09
C ARG A 112 22.22 -7.75 -7.68
N LEU A 113 22.08 -6.65 -6.95
CA LEU A 113 23.20 -5.87 -6.46
C LEU A 113 24.02 -6.67 -5.44
N GLU A 114 23.36 -7.36 -4.52
CA GLU A 114 23.99 -8.24 -3.53
C GLU A 114 24.80 -9.36 -4.18
N ASP A 115 24.21 -10.07 -5.16
CA ASP A 115 24.89 -11.14 -5.90
C ASP A 115 26.12 -10.61 -6.66
N ASN A 116 25.98 -9.46 -7.33
CA ASN A 116 27.08 -8.84 -8.07
C ASN A 116 28.19 -8.36 -7.14
N LEU A 117 27.82 -7.77 -6.00
CA LEU A 117 28.78 -7.30 -5.00
C LEU A 117 29.52 -8.48 -4.38
N SER A 118 28.81 -9.56 -4.03
CA SER A 118 29.39 -10.79 -3.49
C SER A 118 30.44 -11.38 -4.45
N ARG A 119 30.11 -11.48 -5.75
CA ARG A 119 31.08 -11.91 -6.78
C ARG A 119 32.30 -10.97 -6.88
N SER A 120 32.07 -9.66 -6.83
CA SER A 120 33.14 -8.66 -6.95
C SER A 120 34.09 -8.69 -5.75
N ILE A 121 33.55 -8.85 -4.54
CA ILE A 121 34.32 -8.98 -3.31
C ILE A 121 35.06 -10.33 -3.27
N GLY A 122 34.43 -11.42 -3.75
CA GLY A 122 35.07 -12.73 -3.82
C GLY A 122 36.33 -12.75 -4.71
N ASN A 123 36.32 -11.95 -5.79
CA ASN A 123 37.47 -11.80 -6.69
C ASN A 123 38.37 -10.60 -6.33
N ARG A 124 38.32 -10.12 -5.08
CA ARG A 124 39.12 -8.96 -4.66
C ARG A 124 40.62 -9.27 -4.79
N PRO A 125 41.37 -8.46 -5.57
CA PRO A 125 42.83 -8.62 -5.69
C PRO A 125 43.55 -8.48 -4.35
N THR A 126 44.63 -9.24 -4.17
CA THR A 126 45.50 -9.13 -3.00
C THR A 126 46.36 -7.87 -3.07
N LYS A 127 46.87 -7.41 -1.92
CA LYS A 127 47.78 -6.25 -1.85
C LYS A 127 49.00 -6.42 -2.77
N THR A 128 49.57 -7.63 -2.81
CA THR A 128 50.72 -7.95 -3.65
C THR A 128 50.44 -7.76 -5.14
N SER A 129 49.29 -8.25 -5.63
CA SER A 129 48.88 -8.08 -7.02
C SER A 129 48.70 -6.61 -7.41
N LEU A 130 48.21 -5.78 -6.48
CA LEU A 130 48.07 -4.34 -6.70
C LEU A 130 49.42 -3.60 -6.73
N VAL A 131 50.42 -4.06 -5.96
CA VAL A 131 51.80 -3.55 -6.01
C VAL A 131 52.45 -3.91 -7.35
N GLU A 132 52.31 -5.16 -7.82
CA GLU A 132 52.82 -5.60 -9.13
C GLU A 132 52.21 -4.80 -10.29
N GLN A 133 50.94 -4.43 -10.16
CA GLN A 133 50.24 -3.57 -11.12
C GLN A 133 50.60 -2.08 -10.98
N HIS A 134 51.53 -1.72 -10.09
CA HIS A 134 51.96 -0.34 -9.82
C HIS A 134 50.80 0.58 -9.39
N ILE A 135 49.76 0.02 -8.76
CA ILE A 135 48.62 0.75 -8.18
C ILE A 135 48.93 1.16 -6.74
N LEU A 136 49.67 0.32 -6.00
CA LEU A 136 50.13 0.58 -4.64
C LEU A 136 51.65 0.65 -4.61
N GLU A 137 52.19 1.59 -3.83
CA GLU A 137 53.62 1.65 -3.54
C GLU A 137 53.95 0.71 -2.37
N ILE A 138 55.16 0.15 -2.38
CA ILE A 138 55.68 -0.63 -1.25
C ILE A 138 56.12 0.40 -0.21
N GLU A 139 55.30 0.64 0.81
CA GLU A 139 55.79 1.29 2.03
C GLU A 139 56.93 0.41 2.54
N GLN A 140 58.15 0.96 2.53
CA GLN A 140 59.27 0.32 3.22
C GLN A 140 58.89 0.34 4.70
N GLU A 141 58.57 -0.84 5.23
CA GLU A 141 58.57 -1.06 6.66
C GLU A 141 60.00 -0.77 7.13
N GLU A 142 60.24 0.46 7.58
CA GLU A 142 61.38 0.72 8.45
C GLU A 142 61.20 -0.18 9.67
N GLU A 143 61.97 -1.26 9.68
CA GLU A 143 62.29 -2.03 10.88
C GLU A 143 62.87 -1.07 11.93
N GLN A 144 61.99 -0.39 12.67
CA GLN A 144 62.29 -0.05 14.05
C GLN A 144 61.94 -1.27 14.89
N THR A 145 62.78 -2.29 14.75
CA THR A 145 63.15 -3.14 15.87
C THR A 145 63.82 -2.24 16.89
N SER A 146 63.03 -1.55 17.72
CA SER A 146 63.53 -1.00 18.97
C SER A 146 63.81 -2.18 19.89
N GLU A 147 65.06 -2.62 19.86
CA GLU A 147 65.74 -3.20 21.01
C GLU A 147 65.50 -2.28 22.22
N GLU A 148 64.78 -2.78 23.23
CA GLU A 148 65.02 -2.56 24.67
C GLU A 148 64.23 -3.57 25.51
#